data_AF-A0A971CNI6-F1
#
_entry.id   AF-A0A971CNI6-F1
#
_cell.length_a   1.000
_cell.length_b   1.000
_cell.length_c   1.000
_cell.angle_alpha   90.00
_cell.angle_beta   90.00
_cell.angle_gamma   90.00
#
_symmetry.space_group_name_H-M   'P 1'
#
loop_
_entity.id
_entity.type
_entity.pdbx_description
1 polymer ?
#
loop_
_entity_poly.entity_id
_entity_poly.type
_entity_poly.pdbx_seq_one_letter_code
_entity_poly.pdbx_strand_id
1 'polypeptide(L)'
;MRSPVDVKQMFCASVAVLLLTVMAFGAEFWDKKEYTEWSEKECRKLLENSPWARDLTDQSARGADSTDAMDSRAPFISYLVQLRSAKPIQQAIVRRMQIANKYDKLSAEQKQQFDRSAAAFFASIPTDGIVVHVSYSTNNQQFYRDLVRHWQAQTAELLKNSVYLSGTKGEKVPLALFAAAGGDQPEFQFIFPRTIDGKPILSPEDKHLRLEFDYPVIGGLGSGRAFMEFRLDKMKFKNELTY
;
A
#
# COMPACT_ATOMS: atom_id res chain seq x y z
N MET A 1 19.50 3.97 86.61
CA MET A 1 18.32 3.24 86.12
C MET A 1 17.95 3.76 84.74
N ARG A 2 18.18 2.99 83.68
CA ARG A 2 17.58 3.19 82.35
C ARG A 2 17.52 1.85 81.62
N SER A 3 16.36 1.59 81.03
CA SER A 3 15.94 0.47 80.17
C SER A 3 14.90 1.08 79.20
N PRO A 4 14.59 0.49 78.03
CA PRO A 4 15.40 -0.27 77.09
C PRO A 4 15.31 0.30 75.65
N VAL A 5 15.96 -0.40 74.73
CA VAL A 5 16.05 -0.19 73.28
C VAL A 5 14.68 -0.28 72.59
N ASP A 6 14.46 0.54 71.56
CA ASP A 6 13.39 0.34 70.57
C ASP A 6 14.00 0.25 69.15
N VAL A 7 13.73 -0.88 68.50
CA VAL A 7 14.15 -1.23 67.14
C VAL A 7 12.94 -1.06 66.23
N LYS A 8 12.96 -0.11 65.30
CA LYS A 8 12.16 -0.12 64.06
C LYS A 8 12.53 1.02 63.11
N GLN A 9 12.41 0.72 61.82
CA GLN A 9 12.49 1.57 60.60
C GLN A 9 13.86 1.60 59.90
N MET A 10 14.12 0.68 58.95
CA MET A 10 13.75 0.73 57.52
C MET A 10 14.16 2.04 56.85
N PHE A 11 15.13 1.99 55.92
CA PHE A 11 15.01 2.57 54.58
C PHE A 11 16.02 1.90 53.63
N CYS A 12 15.52 1.01 52.79
CA CYS A 12 16.24 0.48 51.63
C CYS A 12 16.31 1.58 50.56
N ALA A 13 17.51 1.92 50.08
CA ALA A 13 17.70 2.79 48.95
C ALA A 13 17.37 2.04 47.65
N SER A 14 16.23 2.34 47.03
CA SER A 14 15.87 1.86 45.70
C SER A 14 16.36 2.86 44.65
N VAL A 15 17.38 2.48 43.88
CA VAL A 15 17.81 3.21 42.67
C VAL A 15 16.83 2.86 41.55
N ALA A 16 15.95 3.80 41.22
CA ALA A 16 15.06 3.70 40.05
C ALA A 16 15.83 4.10 38.79
N VAL A 17 16.19 3.12 37.96
CA VAL A 17 16.71 3.35 36.60
C VAL A 17 15.53 3.65 35.69
N LEU A 18 15.37 4.92 35.33
CA LEU A 18 14.38 5.38 34.35
C LEU A 18 14.88 5.01 32.95
N LEU A 19 14.37 3.90 32.39
CA LEU A 19 14.52 3.56 30.97
C LEU A 19 13.68 4.55 30.15
N LEU A 20 14.30 5.64 29.73
CA LEU A 20 13.80 6.51 28.66
C LEU A 20 13.90 5.75 27.34
N THR A 21 12.84 5.03 26.98
CA THR A 21 12.66 4.50 25.63
C THR A 21 12.43 5.68 24.70
N VAL A 22 13.50 6.25 24.15
CA VAL A 22 13.41 7.14 22.99
C VAL A 22 12.81 6.30 21.86
N MET A 23 11.53 6.50 21.55
CA MET A 23 10.98 6.06 20.26
C MET A 23 11.69 6.90 19.20
N ALA A 24 12.90 6.48 18.82
CA ALA A 24 13.50 6.95 17.60
C ALA A 24 12.49 6.59 16.50
N PHE A 25 11.86 7.59 15.89
CA PHE A 25 11.31 7.46 14.56
C PHE A 25 12.49 7.13 13.64
N GLY A 26 12.90 5.86 13.64
CA GLY A 26 14.00 5.39 12.85
C GLY A 26 13.63 5.63 11.40
N ALA A 27 14.36 6.51 10.72
CA ALA A 27 14.17 6.72 9.30
C ALA A 27 14.15 5.35 8.60
N GLU A 28 13.12 5.12 7.80
CA GLU A 28 12.89 3.86 7.12
C GLU A 28 13.98 3.63 6.07
N PHE A 29 14.14 2.39 5.60
CA PHE A 29 15.26 2.06 4.71
C PHE A 29 15.21 2.86 3.40
N TRP A 30 14.02 3.22 2.94
CA TRP A 30 13.81 4.02 1.72
C TRP A 30 14.29 5.46 1.86
N ASP A 31 14.42 6.00 3.07
CA ASP A 31 14.99 7.33 3.30
C ASP A 31 16.52 7.30 3.42
N LYS A 32 17.11 6.12 3.65
CA LYS A 32 18.54 5.96 3.97
C LYS A 32 19.38 5.41 2.83
N LYS A 33 18.76 4.60 1.97
CA LYS A 33 19.44 3.83 0.92
C LYS A 33 18.99 4.29 -0.45
N GLU A 34 19.89 4.30 -1.41
CA GLU A 34 19.47 4.41 -2.81
C GLU A 34 18.72 3.15 -3.23
N TYR A 35 17.77 3.31 -4.15
CA TYR A 35 16.88 2.20 -4.49
C TYR A 35 17.60 0.99 -5.11
N THR A 36 18.76 1.22 -5.71
CA THR A 36 19.66 0.17 -6.23
C THR A 36 20.27 -0.69 -5.13
N GLU A 37 20.20 -0.28 -3.87
CA GLU A 37 20.72 -1.03 -2.72
C GLU A 37 19.62 -1.77 -1.97
N TRP A 38 18.34 -1.56 -2.31
CA TRP A 38 17.23 -2.26 -1.66
C TRP A 38 17.28 -3.74 -2.00
N SER A 39 17.08 -4.56 -0.98
CA SER A 39 16.88 -6.00 -1.10
C SER A 39 15.50 -6.33 -1.66
N GLU A 40 15.30 -7.57 -2.07
CA GLU A 40 13.99 -8.06 -2.52
C GLU A 40 12.92 -7.94 -1.43
N LYS A 41 13.29 -8.24 -0.17
CA LYS A 41 12.38 -8.13 0.98
C LYS A 41 11.95 -6.68 1.22
N GLU A 42 12.87 -5.74 1.07
CA GLU A 42 12.61 -4.30 1.18
C GLU A 42 11.69 -3.82 0.04
N CYS A 43 11.96 -4.23 -1.20
CA CYS A 43 11.08 -3.93 -2.33
C CYS A 43 9.67 -4.48 -2.08
N ARG A 44 9.56 -5.73 -1.62
CA ARG A 44 8.27 -6.34 -1.28
C ARG A 44 7.55 -5.56 -0.17
N LYS A 45 8.25 -5.15 0.89
CA LYS A 45 7.67 -4.31 1.95
C LYS A 45 7.10 -3.01 1.36
N LEU A 46 7.81 -2.32 0.46
CA LEU A 46 7.30 -1.11 -0.18
C LEU A 46 6.04 -1.37 -1.02
N LEU A 47 6.04 -2.45 -1.79
CA LEU A 47 4.95 -2.77 -2.72
C LEU A 47 3.70 -3.33 -2.03
N GLU A 48 3.82 -4.00 -0.89
CA GLU A 48 2.70 -4.71 -0.26
C GLU A 48 2.28 -4.10 1.08
N ASN A 49 3.21 -3.49 1.82
CA ASN A 49 2.95 -3.02 3.18
C ASN A 49 3.79 -1.78 3.52
N SER A 50 3.33 -0.64 3.00
CA SER A 50 4.02 0.64 3.17
C SER A 50 3.02 1.79 3.33
N PRO A 51 3.49 3.02 3.60
CA PRO A 51 2.63 4.19 3.58
C PRO A 51 1.87 4.42 2.26
N TRP A 52 2.31 3.79 1.16
CA TRP A 52 1.75 3.92 -0.19
C TRP A 52 1.05 2.66 -0.69
N ALA A 53 1.07 1.57 0.09
CA ALA A 53 0.53 0.27 -0.31
C ALA A 53 -0.26 -0.38 0.82
N ARG A 54 -1.46 -0.85 0.51
CA ARG A 54 -2.43 -1.38 1.48
C ARG A 54 -3.21 -2.53 0.87
N ASP A 55 -3.45 -3.57 1.68
CA ASP A 55 -4.33 -4.67 1.33
C ASP A 55 -5.72 -4.49 1.93
N LEU A 56 -6.73 -4.89 1.15
CA LEU A 56 -8.09 -5.16 1.57
C LEU A 56 -8.36 -6.63 1.30
N THR A 57 -8.59 -7.43 2.34
CA THR A 57 -8.87 -8.87 2.18
C THR A 57 -10.17 -9.25 2.86
N ASP A 58 -11.08 -9.82 2.09
CA ASP A 58 -12.32 -10.43 2.56
C ASP A 58 -12.18 -11.95 2.54
N GLN A 59 -12.49 -12.60 3.66
CA GLN A 59 -12.44 -14.07 3.80
C GLN A 59 -13.76 -14.58 4.37
N SER A 60 -14.24 -15.73 3.90
CA SER A 60 -15.49 -16.29 4.42
C SER A 60 -15.27 -16.81 5.85
N ALA A 61 -16.14 -16.45 6.79
CA ALA A 61 -16.14 -16.99 8.15
C ALA A 61 -16.51 -18.48 8.25
N ARG A 62 -16.88 -19.14 7.15
CA ARG A 62 -17.37 -20.53 7.09
C ARG A 62 -16.26 -21.59 7.20
N GLY A 63 -15.31 -21.40 8.11
CA GLY A 63 -14.23 -22.35 8.39
C GLY A 63 -14.11 -22.76 9.87
N ALA A 64 -14.99 -22.27 10.76
CA ALA A 64 -14.84 -22.50 12.20
C ALA A 64 -15.39 -23.86 12.69
N ASP A 65 -16.07 -24.65 11.85
CA ASP A 65 -16.82 -25.84 12.32
C ASP A 65 -16.64 -27.11 11.45
N SER A 66 -15.57 -27.20 10.66
CA SER A 66 -15.23 -28.43 9.92
C SER A 66 -13.97 -29.07 10.48
N THR A 67 -14.14 -30.19 11.18
CA THR A 67 -13.06 -31.04 11.73
C THR A 67 -12.34 -31.90 10.68
N ASP A 68 -12.59 -31.72 9.39
CA ASP A 68 -11.91 -32.44 8.32
C ASP A 68 -10.70 -31.67 7.78
N ALA A 69 -9.56 -32.35 7.78
CA ALA A 69 -8.22 -31.81 7.63
C ALA A 69 -7.81 -31.48 6.17
N MET A 70 -6.88 -30.53 6.09
CA MET A 70 -5.76 -30.43 5.14
C MET A 70 -5.92 -29.64 3.82
N ASP A 71 -7.11 -29.37 3.26
CA ASP A 71 -7.20 -28.64 1.96
C ASP A 71 -8.32 -27.59 1.81
N SER A 72 -9.23 -27.44 2.77
CA SER A 72 -10.36 -26.51 2.64
C SER A 72 -10.01 -25.10 3.17
N ARG A 73 -9.04 -24.41 2.55
CA ARG A 73 -8.86 -22.98 2.87
C ARG A 73 -10.12 -22.23 2.47
N ALA A 74 -10.76 -21.58 3.44
CA ALA A 74 -11.90 -20.69 3.22
C ALA A 74 -11.63 -19.74 2.02
N PRO A 75 -12.57 -19.62 1.06
CA PRO A 75 -12.40 -18.72 -0.07
C PRO A 75 -12.10 -17.28 0.41
N PHE A 76 -11.21 -16.61 -0.31
CA PHE A 76 -10.88 -15.20 -0.05
C PHE A 76 -10.90 -14.39 -1.35
N ILE A 77 -11.08 -13.08 -1.21
CA ILE A 77 -10.78 -12.08 -2.24
C ILE A 77 -9.88 -11.04 -1.59
N SER A 78 -8.77 -10.72 -2.25
CA SER A 78 -7.82 -9.72 -1.78
C SER A 78 -7.56 -8.68 -2.86
N TYR A 79 -7.53 -7.41 -2.47
CA TYR A 79 -7.14 -6.27 -3.30
C TYR A 79 -5.90 -5.62 -2.67
N LEU A 80 -4.79 -5.62 -3.39
CA LEU A 80 -3.61 -4.83 -3.07
C LEU A 80 -3.69 -3.51 -3.83
N VAL A 81 -3.75 -2.40 -3.09
CA VAL A 81 -3.85 -1.04 -3.62
C VAL A 81 -2.54 -0.30 -3.40
N GLN A 82 -1.99 0.27 -4.47
CA GLN A 82 -0.71 0.98 -4.49
C GLN A 82 -0.86 2.37 -5.11
N LEU A 83 -0.30 3.40 -4.47
CA LEU A 83 -0.06 4.70 -5.09
C LEU A 83 1.14 4.60 -6.04
N ARG A 84 0.90 4.12 -7.26
CA ARG A 84 1.92 3.85 -8.29
C ARG A 84 2.59 5.13 -8.81
N SER A 85 1.95 6.28 -8.68
CA SER A 85 2.59 7.58 -8.94
C SER A 85 3.61 7.98 -7.87
N ALA A 86 3.64 7.33 -6.70
CA ALA A 86 4.64 7.62 -5.68
C ALA A 86 6.03 7.09 -6.08
N LYS A 87 7.05 7.95 -6.00
CA LYS A 87 8.43 7.62 -6.35
C LYS A 87 8.98 6.33 -5.72
N PRO A 88 8.83 6.07 -4.41
CA PRO A 88 9.36 4.85 -3.80
C PRO A 88 8.69 3.57 -4.34
N ILE A 89 7.41 3.62 -4.71
CA ILE A 89 6.72 2.50 -5.35
C ILE A 89 7.31 2.21 -6.73
N GLN A 90 7.48 3.26 -7.56
CA GLN A 90 8.08 3.10 -8.90
C GLN A 90 9.51 2.53 -8.81
N GLN A 91 10.31 3.04 -7.88
CA GLN A 91 11.68 2.57 -7.65
C GLN A 91 11.72 1.12 -7.16
N ALA A 92 10.79 0.72 -6.28
CA ALA A 92 10.70 -0.66 -5.80
C ALA A 92 10.31 -1.64 -6.92
N ILE A 93 9.43 -1.24 -7.85
CA ILE A 93 9.10 -2.03 -9.05
C ILE A 93 10.36 -2.27 -9.89
N VAL A 94 11.07 -1.20 -10.26
CA VAL A 94 12.29 -1.30 -11.08
C VAL A 94 13.37 -2.10 -10.37
N ARG A 95 13.59 -1.89 -9.07
CA ARG A 95 14.58 -2.65 -8.32
C ARG A 95 14.25 -4.13 -8.26
N ARG A 96 12.98 -4.49 -8.04
CA ARG A 96 12.56 -5.90 -8.06
C ARG A 96 12.83 -6.53 -9.43
N MET A 97 12.60 -5.80 -10.51
CA MET A 97 12.95 -6.24 -11.87
C MET A 97 14.46 -6.41 -12.06
N GLN A 98 15.30 -5.49 -11.54
CA GLN A 98 16.75 -5.62 -11.58
C GLN A 98 17.23 -6.89 -10.88
N ILE A 99 16.70 -7.16 -9.68
CA ILE A 99 17.03 -8.37 -8.91
C ILE A 99 16.60 -9.63 -9.67
N ALA A 100 15.36 -9.68 -10.15
CA ALA A 100 14.82 -10.84 -10.88
C ALA A 100 15.61 -11.15 -12.16
N ASN A 101 16.05 -10.11 -12.87
CA ASN A 101 16.84 -10.24 -14.10
C ASN A 101 18.35 -10.34 -13.85
N LYS A 102 18.78 -10.45 -12.58
CA LYS A 102 20.21 -10.51 -12.19
C LYS A 102 21.02 -9.38 -12.82
N TYR A 103 20.50 -8.15 -12.77
CA TYR A 103 21.03 -6.96 -13.45
C TYR A 103 22.56 -6.82 -13.32
N ASP A 104 23.12 -7.08 -12.15
CA ASP A 104 24.56 -6.95 -11.89
C ASP A 104 25.42 -7.88 -12.76
N LYS A 105 24.85 -9.00 -13.23
CA LYS A 105 25.50 -10.01 -14.09
C LYS A 105 25.26 -9.80 -15.58
N LEU A 106 24.47 -8.79 -15.97
CA LEU A 106 24.21 -8.48 -17.38
C LEU A 106 25.40 -7.77 -18.04
N SER A 107 25.54 -7.95 -19.36
CA SER A 107 26.50 -7.18 -20.17
C SER A 107 26.15 -5.69 -20.19
N ALA A 108 27.07 -4.84 -20.65
CA ALA A 108 26.83 -3.39 -20.76
C ALA A 108 25.63 -3.08 -21.68
N GLU A 109 25.51 -3.78 -22.81
CA GLU A 109 24.42 -3.61 -23.79
C GLU A 109 23.07 -4.03 -23.18
N GLN A 110 23.06 -5.14 -22.44
CA GLN A 110 21.86 -5.64 -21.76
C GLN A 110 21.42 -4.70 -20.63
N LYS A 111 22.36 -4.15 -19.86
CA LYS A 111 22.08 -3.12 -18.85
C LYS A 111 21.48 -1.88 -19.49
N GLN A 112 22.07 -1.39 -20.58
CA GLN A 112 21.56 -0.22 -21.27
C GLN A 112 20.14 -0.45 -21.82
N GLN A 113 19.85 -1.65 -22.33
CA GLN A 113 18.50 -2.00 -22.77
C GLN A 113 17.51 -2.06 -21.60
N PHE A 114 17.90 -2.64 -20.47
CA PHE A 114 17.09 -2.64 -19.27
C PHE A 114 16.81 -1.21 -18.79
N ASP A 115 17.83 -0.36 -18.74
CA ASP A 115 17.71 1.02 -18.27
C ASP A 115 16.82 1.86 -19.19
N ARG A 116 16.86 1.62 -20.51
CA ARG A 116 15.89 2.20 -21.46
C ARG A 116 14.46 1.77 -21.15
N SER A 117 14.24 0.48 -20.88
CA SER A 117 12.91 -0.03 -20.51
C SER A 117 12.42 0.55 -19.17
N ALA A 118 13.31 0.67 -18.18
CA ALA A 118 13.00 1.29 -16.89
C ALA A 118 12.66 2.79 -17.06
N ALA A 119 13.42 3.52 -17.87
CA ALA A 119 13.12 4.91 -18.20
C ALA A 119 11.76 5.06 -18.89
N ALA A 120 11.45 4.18 -19.86
CA ALA A 120 10.15 4.16 -20.52
C ALA A 120 9.01 3.84 -19.54
N PHE A 121 9.22 2.93 -18.58
CA PHE A 121 8.26 2.67 -17.50
C PHE A 121 8.02 3.90 -16.62
N PHE A 122 9.05 4.63 -16.21
CA PHE A 122 8.86 5.86 -15.44
C PHE A 122 8.11 6.93 -16.24
N ALA A 123 8.41 7.05 -17.54
CA ALA A 123 7.78 8.02 -18.42
C ALA A 123 6.32 7.68 -18.76
N SER A 124 5.89 6.42 -18.62
CA SER A 124 4.50 6.02 -18.87
C SER A 124 3.56 6.36 -17.72
N ILE A 125 4.09 6.73 -16.55
CA ILE A 125 3.29 7.14 -15.39
C ILE A 125 2.98 8.64 -15.51
N PRO A 126 1.69 9.04 -15.65
CA PRO A 126 1.33 10.44 -15.80
C PRO A 126 1.77 11.29 -14.60
N THR A 127 2.40 12.44 -14.87
CA THR A 127 2.90 13.35 -13.83
C THR A 127 1.79 14.24 -13.26
N ASP A 128 0.78 14.56 -14.05
CA ASP A 128 -0.41 15.34 -13.69
C ASP A 128 -1.51 14.49 -13.04
N GLY A 129 -1.34 13.16 -13.04
CA GLY A 129 -2.24 12.20 -12.43
C GLY A 129 -1.70 11.61 -11.11
N ILE A 130 -2.64 11.26 -10.23
CA ILE A 130 -2.42 10.32 -9.13
C ILE A 130 -2.87 8.95 -9.65
N VAL A 131 -1.92 8.03 -9.79
CA VAL A 131 -2.17 6.68 -10.29
C VAL A 131 -2.29 5.74 -9.10
N VAL A 132 -3.50 5.26 -8.86
CA VAL A 132 -3.78 4.18 -7.93
C VAL A 132 -3.85 2.89 -8.74
N HIS A 133 -2.87 2.01 -8.56
CA HIS A 133 -2.89 0.67 -9.11
C HIS A 133 -3.54 -0.28 -8.13
N VAL A 134 -4.35 -1.19 -8.64
CA VAL A 134 -5.02 -2.23 -7.86
C VAL A 134 -4.76 -3.57 -8.53
N SER A 135 -4.21 -4.51 -7.78
CA SER A 135 -4.21 -5.93 -8.16
C SER A 135 -5.14 -6.72 -7.26
N TYR A 136 -5.83 -7.71 -7.80
CA TYR A 136 -6.69 -8.57 -7.02
C TYR A 136 -6.29 -10.04 -7.12
N SER A 137 -6.66 -10.83 -6.12
CA SER A 137 -6.41 -12.27 -6.10
C SER A 137 -7.46 -13.02 -5.31
N THR A 138 -7.59 -14.31 -5.59
CA THR A 138 -8.47 -15.24 -4.89
C THR A 138 -7.92 -16.66 -5.06
N ASN A 139 -8.19 -17.54 -4.09
CA ASN A 139 -7.95 -18.97 -4.21
C ASN A 139 -9.09 -19.73 -4.90
N ASN A 140 -10.18 -19.06 -5.30
CA ASN A 140 -11.33 -19.68 -5.95
C ASN A 140 -11.39 -19.31 -7.44
N GLN A 141 -11.33 -20.31 -8.31
CA GLN A 141 -11.28 -20.10 -9.77
C GLN A 141 -12.55 -19.46 -10.34
N GLN A 142 -13.73 -19.75 -9.77
CA GLN A 142 -14.98 -19.12 -10.20
C GLN A 142 -14.97 -17.63 -9.81
N PHE A 143 -14.55 -17.32 -8.59
CA PHE A 143 -14.47 -15.93 -8.13
C PHE A 143 -13.48 -15.14 -8.97
N TYR A 144 -12.37 -15.76 -9.38
CA TYR A 144 -11.41 -15.14 -10.28
C TYR A 144 -12.05 -14.72 -11.61
N ARG A 145 -12.81 -15.61 -12.25
CA ARG A 145 -13.52 -15.32 -13.51
C ARG A 145 -14.55 -14.20 -13.34
N ASP A 146 -15.27 -14.21 -12.23
CA ASP A 146 -16.28 -13.19 -11.94
C ASP A 146 -15.64 -11.81 -11.68
N LEU A 147 -14.49 -11.77 -10.99
CA LEU A 147 -13.69 -10.56 -10.80
C LEU A 147 -13.18 -10.01 -12.14
N VAL A 148 -12.56 -10.86 -12.98
CA VAL A 148 -12.07 -10.46 -14.31
C VAL A 148 -13.20 -9.89 -15.15
N ARG A 149 -14.33 -10.60 -15.24
CA ARG A 149 -15.50 -10.12 -16.00
C ARG A 149 -16.01 -8.78 -15.47
N HIS A 150 -16.10 -8.62 -14.15
CA HIS A 150 -16.58 -7.39 -13.55
C HIS A 150 -15.67 -6.20 -13.90
N TRP A 151 -14.37 -6.31 -13.65
CA TRP A 151 -13.43 -5.20 -13.82
C TRP A 151 -13.17 -4.86 -15.30
N GLN A 152 -13.19 -5.85 -16.20
CA GLN A 152 -13.09 -5.59 -17.64
C GLN A 152 -14.31 -4.87 -18.23
N ALA A 153 -15.48 -5.00 -17.60
CA ALA A 153 -16.70 -4.32 -18.05
C ALA A 153 -16.81 -2.86 -17.59
N GLN A 154 -15.93 -2.41 -16.68
CA GLN A 154 -15.98 -1.05 -16.13
C GLN A 154 -15.41 -0.01 -17.09
N THR A 155 -15.88 1.22 -16.93
CA THR A 155 -15.32 2.42 -17.58
C THR A 155 -15.27 3.55 -16.54
N ALA A 156 -14.48 4.59 -16.82
CA ALA A 156 -14.43 5.76 -15.93
C ALA A 156 -15.82 6.39 -15.70
N GLU A 157 -16.65 6.46 -16.76
CA GLU A 157 -17.99 7.01 -16.71
C GLU A 157 -18.95 6.18 -15.82
N LEU A 158 -18.84 4.85 -15.84
CA LEU A 158 -19.62 3.98 -14.96
C LEU A 158 -19.17 4.10 -13.49
N LEU A 159 -17.89 4.34 -13.26
CA LEU A 159 -17.28 4.38 -11.93
C LEU A 159 -17.25 5.78 -11.29
N LYS A 160 -17.53 6.85 -12.03
CA LYS A 160 -17.37 8.24 -11.54
C LYS A 160 -18.16 8.57 -10.27
N ASN A 161 -19.24 7.82 -10.03
CA ASN A 161 -20.12 8.01 -8.89
C ASN A 161 -19.84 7.04 -7.72
N SER A 162 -18.89 6.12 -7.89
CA SER A 162 -18.54 5.10 -6.89
C SER A 162 -17.05 5.07 -6.55
N VAL A 163 -16.20 5.79 -7.29
CA VAL A 163 -14.74 5.81 -7.10
C VAL A 163 -14.25 7.25 -6.94
N TYR A 164 -13.64 7.54 -5.78
CA TYR A 164 -13.22 8.90 -5.42
C TYR A 164 -11.90 8.92 -4.65
N LEU A 165 -11.15 9.99 -4.82
CA LEU A 165 -10.18 10.44 -3.83
C LEU A 165 -10.76 11.58 -2.98
N SER A 166 -10.27 11.71 -1.76
CA SER A 166 -10.57 12.87 -0.91
C SER A 166 -9.43 13.16 0.05
N GLY A 167 -9.23 14.44 0.37
CA GLY A 167 -8.39 14.88 1.48
C GLY A 167 -9.13 14.80 2.83
N THR A 168 -8.57 15.42 3.86
CA THR A 168 -9.10 15.46 5.23
C THR A 168 -10.45 16.17 5.30
N LYS A 169 -10.65 17.19 4.44
CA LYS A 169 -11.92 17.94 4.35
C LYS A 169 -13.05 17.14 3.71
N GLY A 170 -12.76 15.99 3.10
CA GLY A 170 -13.76 15.09 2.53
C GLY A 170 -14.33 15.50 1.16
N GLU A 171 -13.79 16.55 0.54
CA GLU A 171 -14.15 16.93 -0.83
C GLU A 171 -13.82 15.78 -1.79
N LYS A 172 -14.83 15.31 -2.53
CA LYS A 172 -14.71 14.17 -3.43
C LYS A 172 -14.14 14.60 -4.78
N VAL A 173 -13.01 14.01 -5.13
CA VAL A 173 -12.38 14.13 -6.45
C VAL A 173 -12.79 12.91 -7.27
N PRO A 174 -13.56 13.07 -8.35
CA PRO A 174 -14.01 11.96 -9.17
C PRO A 174 -12.85 11.36 -9.97
N LEU A 175 -13.01 10.08 -10.32
CA LEU A 175 -12.13 9.38 -11.22
C LEU A 175 -12.07 10.06 -12.59
N ALA A 176 -10.87 10.34 -13.11
CA ALA A 176 -10.70 10.89 -14.46
C ALA A 176 -10.55 9.78 -15.50
N LEU A 177 -9.78 8.74 -15.20
CA LEU A 177 -9.56 7.62 -16.10
C LEU A 177 -9.52 6.29 -15.35
N PHE A 178 -10.11 5.27 -15.97
CA PHE A 178 -10.04 3.88 -15.57
C PHE A 178 -9.31 3.09 -16.66
N ALA A 179 -8.32 2.29 -16.27
CA ALA A 179 -7.61 1.40 -17.18
C ALA A 179 -7.54 -0.01 -16.59
N ALA A 180 -8.38 -0.91 -17.08
CA ALA A 180 -8.22 -2.34 -16.82
C ALA A 180 -7.04 -2.89 -17.62
N ALA A 181 -6.28 -3.82 -17.04
CA ALA A 181 -5.30 -4.54 -17.82
C ALA A 181 -5.99 -5.43 -18.87
N GLY A 182 -5.38 -5.54 -20.05
CA GLY A 182 -5.88 -6.41 -21.11
C GLY A 182 -5.71 -7.89 -20.77
N GLY A 183 -6.62 -8.72 -21.28
CA GLY A 183 -6.59 -10.17 -21.05
C GLY A 183 -6.87 -10.55 -19.59
N ASP A 184 -6.38 -11.72 -19.16
CA ASP A 184 -6.66 -12.26 -17.83
C ASP A 184 -5.76 -11.71 -16.72
N GLN A 185 -5.18 -10.52 -16.88
CA GLN A 185 -4.33 -9.92 -15.84
C GLN A 185 -5.21 -9.36 -14.72
N PRO A 186 -5.01 -9.76 -13.45
CA PRO A 186 -5.90 -9.40 -12.36
C PRO A 186 -5.53 -8.04 -11.76
N GLU A 187 -5.48 -7.01 -12.61
CA GLU A 187 -5.09 -5.67 -12.21
C GLU A 187 -5.77 -4.57 -13.05
N PHE A 188 -5.89 -3.39 -12.45
CA PHE A 188 -6.39 -2.18 -13.10
C PHE A 188 -5.81 -0.94 -12.44
N GLN A 189 -6.08 0.23 -13.03
CA GLN A 189 -5.66 1.52 -12.51
C GLN A 189 -6.84 2.48 -12.43
N PHE A 190 -6.92 3.20 -11.31
CA PHE A 190 -7.67 4.42 -11.16
C PHE A 190 -6.72 5.61 -11.28
N ILE A 191 -7.05 6.57 -12.14
CA ILE A 191 -6.24 7.77 -12.36
C ILE A 191 -7.09 8.99 -12.03
N PHE A 192 -6.61 9.77 -11.07
CA PHE A 192 -7.26 10.98 -10.58
C PHE A 192 -6.41 12.20 -10.93
N PRO A 193 -7.02 13.37 -11.14
CA PRO A 193 -6.25 14.59 -11.37
C PRO A 193 -5.57 15.05 -10.07
N ARG A 194 -4.36 15.62 -10.18
CA ARG A 194 -3.71 16.30 -9.04
C ARG A 194 -4.35 17.65 -8.70
N THR A 195 -5.05 18.25 -9.65
CA THR A 195 -5.68 19.56 -9.52
C THR A 195 -7.10 19.58 -10.08
N ILE A 196 -8.00 20.28 -9.39
CA ILE A 196 -9.33 20.64 -9.91
C ILE A 196 -9.39 22.16 -9.97
N ASP A 197 -9.76 22.72 -11.13
CA ASP A 197 -9.80 24.17 -11.38
C ASP A 197 -8.48 24.89 -11.02
N GLY A 198 -7.34 24.24 -11.30
CA GLY A 198 -5.99 24.75 -11.00
C GLY A 198 -5.58 24.68 -9.52
N LYS A 199 -6.44 24.18 -8.63
CA LYS A 199 -6.14 24.01 -7.20
C LYS A 199 -5.71 22.57 -6.90
N PRO A 200 -4.62 22.34 -6.15
CA PRO A 200 -4.25 21.00 -5.68
C PRO A 200 -5.39 20.34 -4.91
N ILE A 201 -5.60 19.05 -5.15
CA ILE A 201 -6.63 18.28 -4.43
C ILE A 201 -6.25 17.97 -2.97
N LEU A 202 -4.97 18.07 -2.65
CA LEU A 202 -4.43 17.96 -1.30
C LEU A 202 -3.79 19.28 -0.91
N SER A 203 -4.17 19.76 0.27
CA SER A 203 -3.63 20.94 0.91
C SER A 203 -2.52 20.57 1.91
N PRO A 204 -1.61 21.50 2.26
CA PRO A 204 -0.56 21.24 3.24
C PRO A 204 -1.07 20.85 4.64
N GLU A 205 -2.30 21.26 4.99
CA GLU A 205 -2.96 20.89 6.25
C GLU A 205 -3.60 19.49 6.24
N ASP A 206 -3.69 18.84 5.07
CA ASP A 206 -4.24 17.50 5.00
C ASP A 206 -3.37 16.50 5.74
N LYS A 207 -4.04 15.63 6.50
CA LYS A 207 -3.41 14.54 7.25
C LYS A 207 -3.51 13.21 6.52
N HIS A 208 -4.54 13.08 5.68
CA HIS A 208 -4.89 11.82 5.03
C HIS A 208 -5.29 12.06 3.57
N LEU A 209 -4.91 11.11 2.70
CA LEU A 209 -5.54 10.87 1.42
C LEU A 209 -6.42 9.63 1.57
N ARG A 210 -7.68 9.71 1.16
CA ARG A 210 -8.62 8.59 1.21
C ARG A 210 -9.07 8.19 -0.19
N LEU A 211 -8.98 6.90 -0.47
CA LEU A 211 -9.63 6.25 -1.61
C LEU A 211 -10.94 5.62 -1.14
N GLU A 212 -12.02 5.96 -1.82
CA GLU A 212 -13.32 5.27 -1.72
C GLU A 212 -13.58 4.59 -3.06
N PHE A 213 -13.93 3.30 -3.06
CA PHE A 213 -14.35 2.60 -4.27
C PHE A 213 -15.34 1.48 -3.99
N ASP A 214 -16.34 1.31 -4.86
CA ASP A 214 -17.20 0.14 -4.86
C ASP A 214 -16.51 -1.04 -5.56
N TYR A 215 -16.73 -2.25 -5.06
CA TYR A 215 -16.18 -3.49 -5.61
C TYR A 215 -17.22 -4.62 -5.55
N PRO A 216 -17.17 -5.63 -6.43
CA PRO A 216 -18.24 -6.61 -6.52
C PRO A 216 -18.27 -7.55 -5.31
N VAL A 217 -19.46 -7.83 -4.80
CA VAL A 217 -19.69 -8.92 -3.84
C VAL A 217 -19.79 -10.23 -4.62
N ILE A 218 -18.84 -11.15 -4.39
CA ILE A 218 -18.74 -12.41 -5.16
C ILE A 218 -18.78 -13.57 -4.18
N GLY A 219 -19.71 -14.51 -4.41
CA GLY A 219 -19.88 -15.67 -3.53
C GLY A 219 -20.23 -15.32 -2.08
N GLY A 220 -20.78 -14.12 -1.84
CA GLY A 220 -21.05 -13.59 -0.49
C GLY A 220 -19.81 -13.00 0.21
N LEU A 221 -18.69 -12.85 -0.49
CA LEU A 221 -17.50 -12.14 0.00
C LEU A 221 -17.48 -10.70 -0.49
N GLY A 222 -17.09 -9.79 0.41
CA GLY A 222 -17.04 -8.35 0.15
C GLY A 222 -18.17 -7.58 0.83
N SER A 223 -17.87 -6.34 1.22
CA SER A 223 -18.86 -5.38 1.71
C SER A 223 -19.55 -4.60 0.58
N GLY A 224 -19.04 -4.70 -0.65
CA GLY A 224 -19.46 -3.89 -1.78
C GLY A 224 -18.80 -2.52 -1.88
N ARG A 225 -18.09 -2.08 -0.82
CA ARG A 225 -17.46 -0.74 -0.74
C ARG A 225 -16.24 -0.74 0.17
N ALA A 226 -15.16 -0.14 -0.31
CA ALA A 226 -13.91 0.02 0.41
C ALA A 226 -13.64 1.49 0.76
N PHE A 227 -13.06 1.72 1.94
CA PHE A 227 -12.50 3.00 2.35
C PHE A 227 -11.05 2.78 2.78
N MET A 228 -10.11 3.35 2.04
CA MET A 228 -8.68 3.16 2.29
C MET A 228 -8.03 4.49 2.58
N GLU A 229 -7.32 4.57 3.70
CA GLU A 229 -6.69 5.80 4.16
C GLU A 229 -5.17 5.69 4.14
N PHE A 230 -4.54 6.67 3.51
CA PHE A 230 -3.10 6.84 3.43
C PHE A 230 -2.70 8.08 4.23
N ARG A 231 -1.78 7.88 5.17
CA ARG A 231 -1.33 8.93 6.09
C ARG A 231 -0.23 9.77 5.44
N LEU A 232 -0.51 11.04 5.16
CA LEU A 232 0.40 11.93 4.44
C LEU A 232 1.70 12.17 5.22
N ASP A 233 1.66 12.16 6.55
CA ASP A 233 2.85 12.28 7.39
C ASP A 233 3.81 11.09 7.27
N LYS A 234 3.31 9.94 6.80
CA LYS A 234 4.09 8.72 6.56
C LYS A 234 4.50 8.54 5.10
N MET A 235 3.83 9.21 4.17
CA MET A 235 4.10 9.14 2.73
C MET A 235 5.25 10.06 2.31
N LYS A 236 6.28 10.16 3.15
CA LYS A 236 7.47 10.95 2.87
C LYS A 236 8.58 10.05 2.34
N PHE A 237 9.18 10.49 1.25
CA PHE A 237 10.36 9.87 0.65
C PHE A 237 11.42 10.95 0.49
N LYS A 238 12.59 10.78 1.12
CA LYS A 238 13.64 11.82 1.17
C LYS A 238 13.09 13.18 1.66
N ASN A 239 12.23 13.11 2.69
CA ASN A 239 11.54 14.24 3.34
C ASN A 239 10.49 14.98 2.47
N GLU A 240 10.20 14.50 1.27
CA GLU A 240 9.17 15.06 0.38
C GLU A 240 7.91 14.18 0.40
N LEU A 241 6.73 14.80 0.42
CA LEU A 241 5.48 14.08 0.26
C LEU A 241 5.40 13.55 -1.19
N THR A 242 5.23 12.23 -1.34
CA THR A 242 5.07 11.59 -2.65
C THR A 242 3.78 10.78 -2.68
N TYR A 243 3.04 10.84 -3.78
CA TYR A 243 1.78 10.12 -3.99
C TYR A 243 1.46 10.02 -5.47
#